data_AF-A0A7W1TN10-F1
#
_entry.id   AF-A0A7W1TN10-F1
#
_cell.length_a   1.000
_cell.length_b   1.000
_cell.length_c   1.000
_cell.angle_alpha   90.00
_cell.angle_beta   90.00
_cell.angle_gamma   90.00
#
_symmetry.space_group_name_H-M   'P 1'
#
loop_
_entity.id
_entity.type
_entity.pdbx_description
1 polymer ?
#
loop_
_entity_poly.entity_id
_entity_poly.type
_entity_poly.pdbx_seq_one_letter_code
_entity_poly.pdbx_strand_id
1 'polypeptide(L)'
;MGQTQFDWRWLVLVLVVLLFFGQVSLNLSPLFAIVVLGLCAWWMLQAGIRPWRGMRTFSGSRDTYWRGQRIQLEQPRRNRFALPATLPLVSSICYFAMAAFLAVAVIEAVVKLVQR
;
A
#
# COMPACT_ATOMS: atom_id res chain seq x y z
N MET A 1 -23.66 9.96 14.57
CA MET A 1 -22.54 9.26 15.22
C MET A 1 -21.79 8.48 14.15
N GLY A 2 -20.62 8.97 13.73
CA GLY A 2 -19.84 8.30 12.68
C GLY A 2 -19.28 7.00 13.23
N GLN A 3 -19.58 5.87 12.57
CA GLN A 3 -18.96 4.60 12.90
C GLN A 3 -17.47 4.69 12.56
N THR A 4 -16.61 4.81 13.57
CA THR A 4 -15.17 4.59 13.42
C THR A 4 -14.98 3.11 13.07
N GLN A 5 -14.95 2.81 11.78
CA GLN A 5 -14.60 1.47 11.30
C GLN A 5 -13.11 1.28 11.58
N PHE A 6 -12.81 0.59 12.68
CA PHE A 6 -11.46 0.21 13.04
C PHE A 6 -10.90 -0.72 11.95
N ASP A 7 -9.87 -0.27 11.23
CA ASP A 7 -9.23 -1.07 10.20
C ASP A 7 -8.32 -2.12 10.87
N TRP A 8 -8.81 -3.36 10.93
CA TRP A 8 -8.12 -4.52 11.53
C TRP A 8 -6.71 -4.77 10.97
N ARG A 9 -6.39 -4.20 9.80
CA ARG A 9 -5.06 -4.25 9.18
C ARG A 9 -3.98 -3.64 10.08
N TRP A 10 -4.35 -2.70 10.95
CA TRP A 10 -3.46 -2.17 11.98
C TRP A 10 -3.11 -3.19 13.06
N LEU A 11 -3.99 -4.15 13.40
CA LEU A 11 -3.65 -5.24 14.32
C LEU A 11 -2.58 -6.16 13.73
N VAL A 12 -2.67 -6.48 12.44
CA VAL A 12 -1.64 -7.26 11.74
C VAL A 12 -0.29 -6.52 11.78
N LEU A 13 -0.33 -5.20 11.57
CA LEU A 13 0.87 -4.36 11.61
C LEU A 13 1.49 -4.35 13.02
N VAL A 14 0.68 -4.18 14.06
CA VAL A 14 1.14 -4.24 15.46
C VAL A 14 1.70 -5.62 15.81
N LEU A 15 1.06 -6.70 15.34
CA LEU A 15 1.56 -8.07 15.55
C LEU A 15 2.94 -8.29 14.91
N VAL A 16 3.13 -7.83 13.67
CA VAL A 16 4.42 -7.95 12.97
C VAL A 16 5.50 -7.15 13.69
N VAL A 17 5.20 -5.92 14.11
CA VAL A 17 6.13 -5.08 14.88
C VAL A 17 6.47 -5.74 16.22
N LEU A 18 5.50 -6.29 16.94
CA LEU A 18 5.72 -7.01 18.20
C LEU A 18 6.58 -8.26 18.02
N LEU A 19 6.37 -9.03 16.96
CA LEU A 19 7.21 -10.20 16.68
C LEU A 19 8.65 -9.81 16.38
N PHE A 20 8.87 -8.67 15.72
CA PHE A 20 10.18 -8.19 15.31
C PHE A 20 10.95 -7.47 16.43
N PHE A 21 10.29 -6.55 17.14
CA PHE A 21 10.88 -5.76 18.24
C PHE A 21 10.80 -6.43 19.59
N GLY A 22 9.79 -7.28 19.80
CA GLY A 22 9.60 -7.97 21.08
C GLY A 22 10.70 -8.96 21.42
N GLN A 23 11.71 -9.14 20.56
CA GLN A 23 12.76 -10.15 20.70
C GLN A 23 12.17 -11.47 21.18
N VAL A 24 11.00 -11.84 20.64
CA VAL A 24 10.43 -13.13 20.96
C VAL A 24 11.43 -14.09 20.35
N SER A 25 12.24 -14.71 21.21
CA SER A 25 13.27 -15.69 20.90
C SER A 25 12.59 -16.97 20.42
N LEU A 26 11.76 -16.81 19.40
CA LEU A 26 11.20 -17.87 18.62
C LEU A 26 12.40 -18.40 17.85
N ASN A 27 12.91 -19.56 18.27
CA ASN A 27 13.79 -20.42 17.49
C ASN A 27 13.05 -20.91 16.23
N LEU A 28 12.49 -19.98 15.45
CA LEU A 28 11.92 -20.24 14.16
C LEU A 28 13.09 -20.51 13.23
N SER A 29 12.96 -21.57 12.43
CA SER A 29 13.89 -21.85 11.36
C SER A 29 14.11 -20.57 10.54
N PRO A 30 15.35 -20.18 10.22
CA PRO A 30 15.63 -18.95 9.47
C PRO A 30 14.89 -18.91 8.12
N LEU A 31 14.67 -20.07 7.49
CA LEU A 31 13.82 -20.20 6.30
C LEU A 31 12.37 -19.78 6.56
N PHE A 32 11.81 -20.19 7.70
CA PHE A 32 10.44 -19.84 8.06
C PHE A 32 10.30 -18.33 8.32
N ALA A 33 11.28 -17.73 9.00
CA ALA A 33 11.32 -16.28 9.21
C ALA A 33 11.34 -15.51 7.87
N ILE A 34 12.20 -15.93 6.93
CA ILE A 34 12.28 -15.32 5.59
C ILE A 34 10.93 -15.38 4.85
N VAL A 35 10.28 -16.55 4.86
CA VAL A 35 8.99 -16.73 4.17
C VAL A 35 7.90 -15.86 4.81
N VAL A 36 7.78 -15.87 6.14
CA VAL A 36 6.76 -15.07 6.84
C VAL A 36 6.96 -13.57 6.61
N LEU A 37 8.19 -13.09 6.72
CA LEU A 37 8.52 -11.69 6.49
C LEU A 37 8.29 -11.29 5.04
N GLY A 38 8.66 -12.14 4.08
CA GLY A 38 8.40 -11.93 2.66
C GLY A 38 6.91 -11.85 2.34
N LEU A 39 6.10 -12.75 2.90
CA LEU A 39 4.63 -12.71 2.76
C LEU A 39 4.03 -11.46 3.40
N CYS A 40 4.51 -11.04 4.57
CA CYS A 40 4.07 -9.81 5.22
C CYS A 40 4.42 -8.58 4.40
N ALA A 41 5.64 -8.49 3.89
CA ALA A 41 6.09 -7.40 3.02
C ALA A 41 5.23 -7.32 1.76
N TRP A 42 5.00 -8.46 1.09
CA TRP A 42 4.12 -8.55 -0.08
C TRP A 42 2.69 -8.07 0.23
N TRP A 43 2.12 -8.53 1.34
CA TRP A 43 0.78 -8.11 1.74
C TRP A 43 0.70 -6.62 2.04
N MET A 44 1.71 -6.04 2.71
CA MET A 44 1.77 -4.60 2.97
C MET A 44 1.89 -3.78 1.68
N LEU A 45 2.67 -4.24 0.70
CA LEU A 45 2.70 -3.59 -0.62
C LEU A 45 1.32 -3.61 -1.28
N GLN A 46 0.63 -4.75 -1.27
CA GLN A 46 -0.72 -4.84 -1.82
C GLN A 46 -1.70 -3.94 -1.07
N ALA A 47 -1.57 -3.81 0.25
CA ALA A 47 -2.38 -2.91 1.07
C ALA A 47 -2.13 -1.44 0.74
N GLY A 48 -0.85 -1.05 0.57
CA GLY A 48 -0.45 0.28 0.15
C GLY A 48 -0.93 0.63 -1.27
N ILE A 49 -0.98 -0.35 -2.18
CA ILE A 49 -1.44 -0.18 -3.57
C ILE A 49 -2.98 -0.10 -3.68
N ARG A 50 -3.75 -0.69 -2.76
CA ARG A 50 -5.22 -0.65 -2.80
C ARG A 50 -5.83 0.74 -2.99
N PRO A 51 -5.45 1.79 -2.25
CA PRO A 51 -6.03 3.12 -2.45
C PRO A 51 -5.78 3.69 -3.84
N TRP A 52 -4.77 3.19 -4.55
CA TRP A 52 -4.45 3.59 -5.93
C TRP A 52 -5.25 2.81 -6.98
N ARG A 53 -5.69 1.57 -6.66
CA ARG A 53 -6.51 0.72 -7.53
C ARG A 53 -7.98 1.16 -7.46
N GLY A 54 -8.36 2.10 -8.33
CA GLY A 54 -9.72 2.64 -8.40
C GLY A 54 -9.78 4.13 -8.71
N MET A 55 -8.63 4.80 -8.79
CA MET A 55 -8.55 6.18 -9.26
C MET A 55 -8.97 6.25 -10.72
N ARG A 56 -10.21 6.71 -10.93
CA ARG A 56 -10.65 7.18 -12.24
C ARG A 56 -9.79 8.39 -12.60
N THR A 57 -9.17 8.36 -13.77
CA THR A 57 -8.59 9.55 -14.39
C THR A 57 -9.69 10.61 -14.48
N PHE A 58 -9.37 11.86 -14.12
CA PHE A 58 -10.30 12.97 -14.29
C PHE A 58 -10.60 13.14 -15.78
N SER A 59 -11.73 12.62 -16.24
CA SER A 59 -12.30 12.96 -17.54
C SER A 59 -12.91 14.35 -17.41
N GLY A 60 -12.20 15.38 -17.90
CA GLY A 60 -12.78 16.70 -18.05
C GLY A 60 -13.76 16.67 -19.21
N SER A 61 -15.07 16.72 -18.94
CA SER A 61 -16.05 17.02 -19.98
C SER A 61 -16.03 18.53 -20.23
N ARG A 62 -15.76 18.96 -21.46
CA ARG A 62 -15.89 20.37 -21.85
C ARG A 62 -17.10 20.50 -22.75
N ASP A 63 -18.17 21.07 -22.20
CA ASP A 63 -19.31 21.47 -23.01
C ASP A 63 -18.92 22.66 -23.89
N THR A 64 -19.05 22.50 -25.20
CA THR A 64 -18.91 23.61 -26.16
C THR A 64 -20.21 23.71 -26.95
N TYR A 65 -20.70 24.93 -27.15
CA TYR A 65 -21.88 25.19 -27.95
C TYR A 65 -21.45 25.66 -29.34
N TRP A 66 -21.96 25.01 -30.38
CA TRP A 66 -21.72 25.42 -31.76
C TRP A 66 -23.02 25.36 -32.56
N ARG A 67 -23.37 26.45 -33.25
CA ARG A 67 -24.63 26.59 -34.01
C ARG A 67 -25.89 26.20 -33.22
N GLY A 68 -25.95 26.55 -31.93
CA GLY A 68 -27.09 26.20 -31.07
C GLY A 68 -27.17 24.73 -30.67
N GLN A 69 -26.22 23.88 -31.09
CA GLN A 69 -26.11 22.50 -30.63
C GLN A 69 -25.04 22.37 -29.54
N ARG A 70 -25.35 21.55 -28.52
CA ARG A 70 -24.41 21.17 -27.46
C ARG A 70 -23.53 20.05 -28.00
N ILE A 71 -22.24 20.34 -28.14
CA ILE A 71 -21.22 19.34 -28.47
C ILE A 71 -20.49 19.02 -27.18
N GLN A 72 -20.72 17.83 -26.65
CA GLN A 72 -19.89 17.26 -25.58
C GLN A 72 -18.59 16.77 -26.21
N LEU A 73 -17.53 17.55 -26.05
CA LEU A 73 -16.18 17.09 -26.36
C LEU A 73 -15.66 16.37 -25.11
N GLU A 74 -15.52 15.05 -25.20
CA GLU A 74 -14.62 14.34 -24.29
C GLU A 74 -13.21 14.89 -24.50
N GLN A 75 -12.64 15.53 -23.46
CA GLN A 75 -11.24 15.93 -23.55
C GLN A 75 -10.40 14.66 -23.75
N PRO A 76 -9.35 14.70 -24.60
CA PRO A 76 -8.42 13.59 -24.70
C PRO A 76 -7.95 13.25 -23.29
N ARG A 77 -8.01 11.95 -22.93
CA ARG A 77 -7.63 11.41 -21.60
C ARG A 77 -6.26 11.94 -21.20
N ARG A 78 -6.22 13.11 -20.59
CA ARG A 78 -5.03 13.66 -20.00
C ARG A 78 -4.87 12.84 -18.72
N ASN A 79 -3.86 11.98 -18.68
CA ASN A 79 -3.51 11.18 -17.49
C ASN A 79 -3.15 12.11 -16.32
N ARG A 80 -4.14 12.78 -15.75
CA ARG A 80 -4.04 13.38 -14.43
C ARG A 80 -4.23 12.24 -13.45
N PHE A 81 -3.11 11.78 -12.90
CA PHE A 81 -3.11 10.90 -11.74
C PHE A 81 -3.91 11.60 -10.65
N ALA A 82 -5.09 11.07 -10.33
CA ALA A 82 -5.85 11.53 -9.17
C ALA A 82 -5.06 11.05 -7.94
N LEU A 83 -4.59 11.98 -7.11
CA LEU A 83 -4.01 11.61 -5.83
C LEU A 83 -5.12 11.08 -4.90
N PRO A 84 -4.84 10.05 -4.07
CA PRO A 84 -5.82 9.62 -3.08
C PRO A 84 -6.11 10.76 -2.11
N ALA A 85 -7.28 10.72 -1.46
CA ALA A 85 -7.55 11.62 -0.35
C ALA A 85 -6.42 11.56 0.69
N THR A 86 -6.25 12.63 1.48
CA THR A 86 -5.10 12.80 2.38
C THR A 86 -4.92 11.63 3.35
N LEU A 87 -5.99 11.15 3.98
CA LEU A 87 -5.97 10.01 4.89
C LEU A 87 -5.51 8.69 4.23
N PRO A 88 -6.11 8.23 3.10
CA PRO A 88 -5.63 7.03 2.40
C PRO A 88 -4.25 7.18 1.78
N LEU A 89 -3.82 8.40 1.44
CA LEU A 89 -2.44 8.67 1.00
C LEU A 89 -1.46 8.42 2.15
N VAL A 90 -1.72 8.98 3.34
CA VAL A 90 -0.85 8.81 4.52
C VAL A 90 -0.76 7.34 4.92
N SER A 91 -1.89 6.64 4.98
CA SER A 91 -1.87 5.20 5.31
C SER A 91 -1.11 4.39 4.26
N SER A 92 -1.26 4.70 2.97
CA SER A 92 -0.50 4.07 1.89
C SER A 92 1.01 4.27 2.05
N ILE A 93 1.45 5.49 2.37
CA ILE A 93 2.87 5.80 2.63
C ILE A 93 3.38 5.00 3.83
N CYS A 94 2.62 4.93 4.92
CA CYS A 94 2.99 4.11 6.09
C CYS A 94 3.16 2.63 5.73
N TYR A 95 2.25 2.06 4.93
CA TYR A 95 2.37 0.68 4.46
C TYR A 95 3.61 0.47 3.58
N PHE A 96 3.94 1.41 2.70
CA PHE A 96 5.14 1.33 1.86
C PHE A 96 6.43 1.45 2.67
N ALA A 97 6.51 2.40 3.61
CA ALA A 97 7.67 2.55 4.48
C ALA A 97 7.92 1.27 5.30
N MET A 98 6.85 0.66 5.82
CA MET A 98 6.96 -0.58 6.58
C MET A 98 7.32 -1.78 5.71
N ALA A 99 6.76 -1.88 4.50
CA ALA A 99 7.14 -2.92 3.55
C ALA A 99 8.63 -2.81 3.15
N ALA A 100 9.15 -1.59 3.00
CA ALA A 100 10.57 -1.37 2.74
C ALA A 100 11.44 -1.83 3.91
N PHE A 101 11.05 -1.51 5.15
CA PHE A 101 11.75 -1.98 6.34
C PHE A 101 11.77 -3.51 6.44
N LEU A 102 10.63 -4.17 6.21
CA LEU A 102 10.53 -5.62 6.17
C LEU A 102 11.38 -6.24 5.05
N ALA A 103 11.45 -5.62 3.88
CA ALA A 103 12.28 -6.10 2.79
C ALA A 103 13.78 -6.06 3.15
N VAL A 104 14.24 -4.99 3.80
CA VAL A 104 15.63 -4.91 4.31
C VAL A 104 15.89 -6.02 5.34
N ALA A 105 14.95 -6.23 6.27
CA ALA A 105 15.04 -7.29 7.25
C ALA A 105 15.13 -8.69 6.61
N VAL A 106 14.35 -8.97 5.56
CA VAL A 106 14.44 -10.22 4.80
C VAL A 106 15.81 -10.38 4.17
N ILE A 107 16.35 -9.33 3.55
CA ILE A 107 17.68 -9.36 2.91
C ILE A 107 18.75 -9.67 3.97
N GLU A 108 18.72 -9.02 5.12
CA GLU A 108 19.65 -9.31 6.22
C GLU A 108 19.54 -10.76 6.71
N ALA A 109 18.31 -11.28 6.85
CA ALA A 109 18.08 -12.67 7.26
C ALA A 109 18.65 -13.66 6.23
N VAL A 110 18.48 -13.39 4.93
CA VAL A 110 19.06 -14.19 3.84
C VAL A 110 20.59 -14.14 3.87
N VAL A 111 21.17 -12.95 4.03
CA VAL A 111 22.63 -12.79 4.10
C VAL A 111 23.20 -13.58 5.28
N LYS A 112 22.59 -13.47 6.46
CA LYS A 112 22.99 -14.24 7.66
C LYS A 112 22.86 -15.75 7.45
N LEU A 113 21.88 -16.20 6.68
CA LEU A 113 21.70 -17.61 6.35
C LEU A 113 22.80 -18.12 5.40
N VAL A 114 23.18 -17.33 4.40
CA VAL A 114 24.22 -17.69 3.42
C VAL A 114 25.62 -17.68 4.03
N GLN A 115 25.86 -16.82 5.03
CA GLN A 115 27.16 -16.71 5.72
C GLN A 115 27.37 -17.76 6.83
N ARG A 116 26.36 -18.58 7.15
CA ARG A 116 26.46 -19.70 8.09
C ARG A 116 26.81 -20.98 7.35
#